data_AF-A0A0F9Q4M1-F1
#
_entry.id   AF-A0A0F9Q4M1-F1
#
_cell.length_a   1.000
_cell.length_b   1.000
_cell.length_c   1.000
_cell.angle_alpha   90.00
_cell.angle_beta   90.00
_cell.angle_gamma   90.00
#
_symmetry.space_group_name_H-M   'P 1'
#
loop_
_entity.id
_entity.type
_entity.pdbx_description
1 polymer ?
#
loop_
_entity_poly.entity_id
_entity_poly.type
_entity_poly.pdbx_seq_one_letter_code
_entity_poly.pdbx_strand_id
1 'polypeptide(L)'
;VDYIEDRGYLIIFSFTKSFMSSTFRTIINLITFITNGLLIFAIIIAMIGLALHSLLSTMARRREIGMLRSIGLSKSGIIRTISGETFILALLGVFTGIFAGLIQGSLMVNSMPGGGFLTVTWTIPWLTIGILVSTVLIIVILSSRFPAKWAANLNIIDAVRTR
;
A
#
# COMPACT_ATOMS: atom_id res chain seq x y z
N VAL A 1 -29.99 42.20 33.38
CA VAL A 1 -28.68 42.55 32.80
C VAL A 1 -27.82 41.30 32.64
N ASP A 2 -27.94 40.32 33.55
CA ASP A 2 -27.20 39.03 33.50
C ASP A 2 -27.45 38.15 32.26
N TYR A 3 -28.63 38.22 31.63
CA TYR A 3 -28.95 37.42 30.44
C TYR A 3 -28.20 37.86 29.15
N ILE A 4 -27.67 39.08 29.10
CA ILE A 4 -26.98 39.62 27.92
C ILE A 4 -25.50 39.23 27.93
N GLU A 5 -24.88 39.15 29.12
CA GLU A 5 -23.49 38.70 29.27
C GLU A 5 -23.32 37.22 28.91
N ASP A 6 -24.21 36.33 29.35
CA ASP A 6 -24.14 34.89 29.07
C ASP A 6 -24.20 34.56 27.56
N ARG A 7 -25.02 35.31 26.81
CA ARG A 7 -25.07 35.24 25.33
C ARG A 7 -23.76 35.70 24.69
N GLY A 8 -23.12 36.74 25.23
CA GLY A 8 -21.81 37.23 24.76
C GLY A 8 -20.71 36.20 24.92
N TYR A 9 -20.65 35.52 26.08
CA TYR A 9 -19.70 34.44 26.33
C TYR A 9 -19.93 33.23 25.42
N LEU A 10 -21.18 32.85 25.16
CA LEU A 10 -21.50 31.75 24.23
C LEU A 10 -21.12 32.08 22.78
N ILE A 11 -21.28 33.33 22.34
CA ILE A 11 -20.87 33.76 21.00
C ILE A 11 -19.34 33.74 20.87
N ILE A 12 -18.61 34.27 21.86
CA ILE A 12 -17.14 34.25 21.86
C ILE A 12 -16.60 32.82 21.92
N PHE A 13 -17.16 31.96 22.79
CA PHE A 13 -16.73 30.56 22.92
C PHE A 13 -17.05 29.73 21.67
N SER A 14 -18.23 29.92 21.04
CA SER A 14 -18.58 29.25 19.78
C SER A 14 -17.79 29.78 18.58
N PHE A 15 -17.48 31.08 18.55
CA PHE A 15 -16.62 31.69 17.54
C PHE A 15 -15.18 31.17 17.66
N THR A 16 -14.59 31.16 18.86
CA THR A 16 -13.26 30.57 19.12
C THR A 16 -13.24 29.08 18.79
N LYS A 17 -14.26 28.32 19.19
CA LYS A 17 -14.41 26.89 18.86
C LYS A 17 -14.44 26.64 17.35
N SER A 18 -15.26 27.38 16.62
CA SER A 18 -15.41 27.23 15.17
C SER A 18 -14.15 27.66 14.42
N PHE A 19 -13.53 28.78 14.83
CA PHE A 19 -12.26 29.25 14.29
C PHE A 19 -11.12 28.24 14.50
N MET A 20 -10.93 27.73 15.74
CA MET A 20 -9.93 26.71 16.01
C MET A 20 -10.18 25.43 15.21
N SER A 21 -11.43 24.95 15.15
CA SER A 21 -11.76 23.75 14.39
C SER A 21 -11.51 23.90 12.88
N SER A 22 -11.71 25.10 12.33
CA SER A 22 -11.44 25.41 10.92
C SER A 22 -9.93 25.36 10.61
N THR A 23 -9.11 25.98 11.45
CA THR A 23 -7.64 25.95 11.32
C THR A 23 -7.11 24.52 11.44
N PHE A 24 -7.58 23.75 12.43
CA PHE A 24 -7.21 22.34 12.61
C PHE A 24 -7.62 21.48 11.40
N ARG A 25 -8.85 21.64 10.88
CA ARG A 25 -9.31 20.92 9.68
C ARG A 25 -8.46 21.25 8.46
N THR A 26 -8.06 22.51 8.30
CA THR A 26 -7.23 22.94 7.17
C THR A 26 -5.85 22.28 7.23
N ILE A 27 -5.22 22.25 8.41
CA ILE A 27 -3.93 21.57 8.62
C ILE A 27 -4.05 20.07 8.38
N ILE A 28 -5.07 19.41 8.93
CA ILE A 28 -5.31 17.97 8.74
C ILE A 28 -5.55 17.65 7.26
N ASN A 29 -6.32 18.48 6.54
CA ASN A 29 -6.57 18.30 5.12
C ASN A 29 -5.29 18.44 4.29
N LEU A 30 -4.43 19.41 4.61
CA LEU A 30 -3.14 19.58 3.95
C LEU A 30 -2.22 18.37 4.17
N ILE A 31 -2.11 17.91 5.41
CA ILE A 31 -1.31 16.71 5.74
C ILE A 31 -1.87 15.50 5.00
N THR A 32 -3.19 15.29 5.03
CA THR A 32 -3.86 14.19 4.34
C THR A 32 -3.60 14.22 2.83
N PHE A 33 -3.63 15.41 2.22
CA PHE A 33 -3.34 15.57 0.80
C PHE A 33 -1.90 15.16 0.45
N ILE A 34 -0.91 15.64 1.22
CA ILE A 34 0.50 15.31 1.01
C ILE A 34 0.74 13.82 1.24
N THR A 35 0.21 13.24 2.32
CA THR A 35 0.34 11.80 2.62
C THR A 35 -0.30 10.93 1.53
N ASN A 36 -1.47 11.31 1.01
CA ASN A 36 -2.08 10.59 -0.12
C ASN A 36 -1.22 10.69 -1.39
N GLY A 37 -0.56 11.82 -1.64
CA GLY A 37 0.42 11.95 -2.70
C GLY A 37 1.59 10.97 -2.53
N LEU A 38 2.18 10.93 -1.33
CA LEU A 38 3.26 10.01 -0.99
C LEU A 38 2.85 8.53 -1.08
N LEU A 39 1.59 8.21 -0.75
CA LEU A 39 1.04 6.86 -0.91
C LEU A 39 1.10 6.40 -2.37
N ILE A 40 0.75 7.27 -3.31
CA ILE A 40 0.82 6.95 -4.75
C ILE A 40 2.28 6.69 -5.16
N PHE A 41 3.22 7.53 -4.71
CA PHE A 41 4.65 7.31 -4.97
C PHE A 41 5.16 5.99 -4.38
N ALA A 42 4.75 5.65 -3.16
CA ALA A 42 5.12 4.40 -2.51
C ALA A 42 4.65 3.18 -3.33
N ILE A 43 3.43 3.23 -3.88
CA ILE A 43 2.92 2.18 -4.77
C ILE A 43 3.80 2.04 -6.02
N ILE A 44 4.18 3.15 -6.65
CA ILE A 44 5.06 3.13 -7.84
C ILE A 44 6.43 2.50 -7.50
N ILE A 45 7.05 2.92 -6.40
CA ILE A 45 8.34 2.40 -5.96
C ILE A 45 8.24 0.90 -5.67
N ALA A 46 7.17 0.45 -5.01
CA ALA A 46 6.93 -0.96 -4.74
C ALA A 46 6.78 -1.78 -6.04
N MET A 47 6.06 -1.25 -7.05
CA MET A 47 5.93 -1.92 -8.35
C MET A 47 7.28 -2.12 -9.04
N ILE A 48 8.14 -1.09 -9.01
CA ILE A 48 9.49 -1.15 -9.59
C ILE A 48 10.36 -2.16 -8.82
N GLY A 49 10.30 -2.14 -7.49
CA GLY A 49 11.03 -3.08 -6.64
C GLY A 49 10.64 -4.54 -6.88
N LEU A 50 9.33 -4.82 -7.03
CA LEU A 50 8.83 -6.15 -7.36
C LEU A 50 9.27 -6.62 -8.75
N ALA A 51 9.24 -5.72 -9.75
CA ALA A 51 9.76 -6.03 -11.08
C ALA A 51 11.24 -6.39 -11.01
N LEU A 52 12.05 -5.59 -10.32
CA LEU A 52 13.48 -5.86 -10.12
C LEU A 52 13.72 -7.20 -9.42
N HIS A 53 12.97 -7.50 -8.35
CA HIS A 53 13.07 -8.77 -7.64
C HIS A 53 12.82 -9.96 -8.57
N SER A 54 11.74 -9.92 -9.35
CA SER A 54 11.39 -11.02 -10.27
C SER A 54 12.45 -11.22 -11.37
N LEU A 55 13.08 -10.13 -11.84
CA LEU A 55 14.19 -10.18 -12.80
C LEU A 55 15.44 -10.81 -12.17
N LEU A 56 15.80 -10.43 -10.95
CA LEU A 56 16.95 -11.00 -10.25
C LEU A 56 16.76 -12.49 -9.95
N SER A 57 15.59 -12.89 -9.44
CA SER A 57 15.26 -14.31 -9.15
C SER A 57 15.36 -15.17 -10.42
N THR A 58 14.81 -14.69 -11.54
CA THR A 58 14.88 -15.40 -12.82
C THR A 58 16.29 -15.50 -13.38
N MET A 59 17.09 -14.44 -13.27
CA MET A 59 18.49 -14.47 -13.70
C MET A 59 19.32 -15.48 -12.89
N ALA A 60 19.14 -15.51 -11.56
CA ALA A 60 19.85 -16.40 -10.66
C ALA A 60 19.50 -17.89 -10.88
N ARG A 61 18.24 -18.18 -11.25
CA ARG A 61 17.73 -19.56 -11.45
C ARG A 61 17.70 -20.02 -12.90
N ARG A 62 18.41 -19.34 -13.82
CA ARG A 62 18.39 -19.68 -15.26
C ARG A 62 18.70 -21.15 -15.55
N ARG A 63 19.65 -21.76 -14.83
CA ARG A 63 20.02 -23.18 -14.99
C ARG A 63 18.91 -24.13 -14.54
N GLU A 64 18.23 -23.83 -13.43
CA GLU A 64 17.07 -24.60 -12.96
C GLU A 64 15.91 -24.53 -13.96
N ILE A 65 15.61 -23.34 -14.49
CA ILE A 65 14.55 -23.15 -15.50
C ILE A 65 14.87 -23.93 -16.79
N GLY A 66 16.15 -23.99 -17.19
CA GLY A 66 16.62 -24.81 -18.31
C GLY A 66 16.40 -26.30 -18.09
N MET A 67 16.73 -26.81 -16.90
CA MET A 67 16.49 -28.22 -16.54
C MET A 67 15.00 -28.55 -16.46
N LEU A 68 14.19 -27.65 -15.89
CA LEU A 68 12.73 -27.80 -15.85
C LEU A 68 12.10 -27.84 -17.25
N ARG A 69 12.64 -27.08 -18.21
CA ARG A 69 12.18 -27.17 -19.61
C ARG A 69 12.63 -28.44 -20.32
N SER A 70 13.78 -29.02 -19.97
CA SER A 70 14.20 -30.31 -20.55
C SER A 70 13.35 -31.49 -20.10
N ILE A 71 12.71 -31.41 -18.92
CA ILE A 71 11.74 -32.41 -18.45
C ILE A 71 10.29 -32.11 -18.87
N GLY A 72 10.07 -31.11 -19.74
CA GLY A 72 8.78 -30.83 -20.36
C GLY A 72 7.92 -29.73 -19.71
N LEU A 73 8.46 -28.94 -18.77
CA LEU A 73 7.70 -27.84 -18.17
C LEU A 73 7.33 -26.78 -19.22
N SER A 74 6.03 -26.48 -19.34
CA SER A 74 5.52 -25.49 -20.29
C SER A 74 5.89 -24.05 -19.88
N LYS A 75 5.92 -23.13 -20.86
CA LYS A 75 6.16 -21.69 -20.61
C LYS A 75 5.18 -21.11 -19.57
N SER A 76 3.93 -21.58 -19.57
CA SER A 76 2.90 -21.20 -18.60
C SER A 76 3.20 -21.68 -17.19
N GLY A 77 3.88 -22.83 -17.04
CA GLY A 77 4.35 -23.32 -15.73
C GLY A 77 5.37 -22.39 -15.09
N ILE A 78 6.34 -21.91 -15.88
CA ILE A 78 7.36 -20.95 -15.41
C ILE A 78 6.71 -19.62 -15.00
N ILE A 79 5.77 -19.12 -15.81
CA ILE A 79 5.03 -17.89 -15.51
C ILE A 79 4.25 -18.04 -14.19
N ARG A 80 3.62 -19.20 -13.96
CA ARG A 80 2.83 -19.46 -12.75
C ARG A 80 3.70 -19.51 -11.50
N THR A 81 4.88 -20.12 -11.56
CA THR A 81 5.83 -20.17 -10.44
C THR A 81 6.32 -18.77 -10.06
N ILE A 82 6.76 -17.97 -11.04
CA ILE A 82 7.25 -16.61 -10.79
C ILE A 82 6.13 -15.70 -10.27
N SER A 83 4.94 -15.82 -10.85
CA SER A 83 3.77 -15.06 -10.38
C SER A 83 3.40 -15.47 -8.94
N GLY A 84 3.55 -16.75 -8.59
CA GLY A 84 3.32 -17.26 -7.23
C GLY A 84 4.31 -16.70 -6.21
N GLU A 85 5.60 -16.65 -6.53
CA GLU A 85 6.63 -16.05 -5.66
C GLU A 85 6.32 -14.57 -5.39
N THR A 86 5.98 -13.82 -6.44
CA THR A 86 5.61 -12.40 -6.33
C THR A 86 4.32 -12.21 -5.53
N PHE A 87 3.35 -13.11 -5.70
CA PHE A 87 2.08 -13.08 -4.98
C PHE A 87 2.25 -13.29 -3.48
N ILE A 88 3.12 -14.24 -3.07
CA ILE A 88 3.41 -14.49 -1.67
C ILE A 88 4.05 -13.25 -1.01
N LEU A 89 4.99 -12.60 -1.69
CA LEU A 89 5.61 -11.36 -1.20
C LEU A 89 4.59 -10.24 -1.04
N ALA A 90 3.69 -10.08 -2.01
CA ALA A 90 2.61 -9.11 -1.92
C ALA A 90 1.66 -9.39 -0.75
N LEU A 91 1.31 -10.66 -0.53
CA LEU A 91 0.41 -11.07 0.54
C LEU A 91 1.02 -10.77 1.92
N LEU A 92 2.31 -11.05 2.09
CA LEU A 92 3.05 -10.69 3.31
C LEU A 92 3.10 -9.18 3.52
N GLY A 93 3.33 -8.40 2.46
CA GLY A 93 3.32 -6.94 2.52
C GLY A 93 1.94 -6.37 2.93
N VAL A 94 0.86 -6.90 2.34
CA VAL A 94 -0.51 -6.49 2.69
C VAL A 94 -0.83 -6.83 4.14
N PHE A 95 -0.52 -8.06 4.57
CA PHE A 95 -0.78 -8.51 5.93
C PHE A 95 -0.04 -7.65 6.96
N THR A 96 1.26 -7.45 6.76
CA THR A 96 2.09 -6.63 7.66
C THR A 96 1.68 -5.16 7.64
N GLY A 97 1.31 -4.60 6.48
CA GLY A 97 0.84 -3.22 6.36
C GLY A 97 -0.49 -2.97 7.07
N ILE A 98 -1.47 -3.86 6.93
CA ILE A 98 -2.76 -3.78 7.64
C ILE A 98 -2.51 -3.86 9.15
N PHE A 99 -1.71 -4.83 9.60
CA PHE A 99 -1.44 -5.03 11.01
C PHE A 99 -0.74 -3.82 11.64
N ALA A 100 0.32 -3.32 10.99
CA ALA A 100 1.03 -2.13 11.45
C ALA A 100 0.13 -0.88 11.45
N GLY A 101 -0.70 -0.70 10.42
CA GLY A 101 -1.62 0.43 10.32
C GLY A 101 -2.69 0.42 11.41
N LEU A 102 -3.26 -0.75 11.72
CA LEU A 102 -4.24 -0.90 12.80
C LEU A 102 -3.63 -0.58 14.17
N ILE A 103 -2.42 -1.08 14.44
CA ILE A 103 -1.70 -0.79 15.69
C ILE A 103 -1.43 0.71 15.80
N GLN A 104 -0.77 1.30 14.80
CA GLN A 104 -0.40 2.72 14.85
C GLN A 104 -1.63 3.63 14.97
N GLY A 105 -2.69 3.35 14.22
CA GLY A 105 -3.92 4.13 14.33
C GLY A 105 -4.53 4.02 15.73
N SER A 106 -4.55 2.81 16.32
CA SER A 106 -5.14 2.61 17.66
C SER A 106 -4.37 3.38 18.72
N LEU A 107 -3.03 3.37 18.64
CA LEU A 107 -2.16 4.12 19.53
C LEU A 107 -2.39 5.64 19.36
N MET A 108 -2.54 6.10 18.13
CA MET A 108 -2.76 7.52 17.84
C MET A 108 -4.07 8.04 18.44
N VAL A 109 -5.17 7.28 18.34
CA VAL A 109 -6.46 7.68 18.92
C VAL A 109 -6.45 7.62 20.44
N ASN A 110 -5.81 6.62 21.05
CA ASN A 110 -5.65 6.56 22.50
C ASN A 110 -4.75 7.68 23.06
N SER A 111 -3.81 8.21 22.26
CA SER A 111 -2.90 9.28 22.68
C SER A 111 -3.51 10.68 22.58
N MET A 112 -4.72 10.82 22.03
CA MET A 112 -5.40 12.11 21.95
C MET A 112 -5.99 12.50 23.31
N PRO A 113 -5.78 13.74 23.80
CA PRO A 113 -6.35 14.19 25.06
C PRO A 113 -7.88 14.07 25.05
N GLY A 114 -8.42 13.28 25.97
CA GLY A 114 -9.87 13.17 26.19
C GLY A 114 -10.43 14.53 26.61
N GLY A 115 -11.22 15.15 25.73
CA GLY A 115 -11.84 16.47 25.97
C GLY A 115 -11.65 17.50 24.85
N GLY A 116 -10.90 17.18 23.79
CA GLY A 116 -10.68 18.09 22.66
C GLY A 116 -11.91 18.32 21.76
N PHE A 117 -11.92 19.47 21.07
CA PHE A 117 -12.93 19.98 20.13
C PHE A 117 -13.37 19.05 18.98
N LEU A 118 -12.81 17.85 18.87
CA LEU A 118 -13.09 16.84 17.84
C LEU A 118 -13.31 15.49 18.54
N THR A 119 -14.55 15.01 18.57
CA THR A 119 -14.87 13.65 18.98
C THR A 119 -14.30 12.69 17.93
N VAL A 120 -13.18 12.03 18.23
CA VAL A 120 -12.60 11.02 17.36
C VAL A 120 -13.13 9.65 17.78
N THR A 121 -14.15 9.19 17.07
CA THR A 121 -14.60 7.79 17.17
C THR A 121 -13.63 6.88 16.43
N TRP A 122 -13.05 5.92 17.15
CA TRP A 122 -12.27 4.84 16.54
C TRP A 122 -13.18 3.94 15.72
N THR A 123 -13.16 4.11 14.40
CA THR A 123 -13.89 3.27 13.46
C THR A 123 -12.92 2.68 12.47
N ILE A 124 -12.86 1.35 12.39
CA ILE A 124 -12.05 0.66 11.40
C ILE A 124 -12.76 0.75 10.04
N PRO A 125 -12.15 1.39 9.02
CA PRO A 125 -12.78 1.55 7.72
C PRO A 125 -12.61 0.27 6.87
N TRP A 126 -13.40 -0.76 7.16
CA TRP A 126 -13.34 -2.06 6.48
C TRP A 126 -13.46 -1.94 4.96
N LEU A 127 -14.30 -1.02 4.47
CA LEU A 127 -14.47 -0.77 3.03
C LEU A 127 -13.17 -0.28 2.39
N THR A 128 -12.48 0.68 3.03
CA THR A 128 -11.21 1.22 2.53
C THR A 128 -10.12 0.15 2.52
N ILE A 129 -10.05 -0.68 3.56
CA ILE A 129 -9.11 -1.81 3.60
C ILE A 129 -9.41 -2.78 2.45
N GLY A 130 -10.69 -3.13 2.23
CA GLY A 130 -11.10 -3.98 1.12
C GLY A 130 -10.67 -3.44 -0.24
N ILE A 131 -10.92 -2.15 -0.51
CA ILE A 131 -10.53 -1.49 -1.76
C ILE A 131 -9.00 -1.52 -1.95
N LEU A 132 -8.24 -1.24 -0.88
CA LEU A 132 -6.77 -1.27 -0.92
C LEU A 132 -6.25 -2.66 -1.25
N VAL A 133 -6.74 -3.70 -0.57
CA VAL A 133 -6.35 -5.09 -0.81
C VAL A 133 -6.66 -5.49 -2.25
N SER A 134 -7.86 -5.21 -2.74
CA SER A 134 -8.25 -5.50 -4.12
C SER A 134 -7.35 -4.77 -5.13
N THR A 135 -7.03 -3.50 -4.88
CA THR A 135 -6.17 -2.69 -5.75
C THR A 135 -4.75 -3.26 -5.80
N VAL A 136 -4.18 -3.62 -4.65
CA VAL A 136 -2.83 -4.23 -4.58
C VAL A 136 -2.80 -5.57 -5.33
N LEU A 137 -3.80 -6.43 -5.14
CA LEU A 137 -3.89 -7.70 -5.86
C LEU A 137 -3.92 -7.51 -7.38
N ILE A 138 -4.73 -6.56 -7.86
CA ILE A 138 -4.81 -6.20 -9.28
C ILE A 138 -3.45 -5.73 -9.78
N ILE A 139 -2.82 -4.79 -9.07
CA ILE A 139 -1.50 -4.23 -9.42
C ILE A 139 -0.42 -5.32 -9.47
N VAL A 140 -0.39 -6.24 -8.52
CA VAL A 140 0.61 -7.32 -8.44
C VAL A 140 0.46 -8.29 -9.61
N ILE A 141 -0.78 -8.63 -9.96
CA ILE A 141 -1.05 -9.49 -11.12
C ILE A 141 -0.65 -8.79 -12.42
N LEU A 142 -0.93 -7.49 -12.56
CA LEU A 142 -0.52 -6.71 -13.72
C LEU A 142 0.99 -6.56 -13.82
N SER A 143 1.64 -6.21 -12.70
CA SER A 143 3.08 -5.99 -12.62
C SER A 143 3.89 -7.26 -12.88
N SER A 144 3.51 -8.40 -12.27
CA SER A 144 4.27 -9.66 -12.40
C SER A 144 4.18 -10.30 -13.78
N ARG A 145 3.11 -10.03 -14.54
CA ARG A 145 2.93 -10.59 -15.89
C ARG A 145 3.97 -10.12 -16.90
N PHE A 146 4.45 -8.89 -16.78
CA PHE A 146 5.44 -8.34 -17.69
C PHE A 146 6.81 -9.04 -17.59
N PRO A 147 7.48 -9.10 -16.43
CA PRO A 147 8.75 -9.81 -16.27
C PRO A 147 8.58 -11.32 -16.42
N ALA A 148 7.44 -11.91 -16.04
CA ALA A 148 7.19 -13.33 -16.25
C ALA A 148 7.12 -13.70 -17.74
N LYS A 149 6.47 -12.88 -18.57
CA LYS A 149 6.48 -13.04 -20.03
C LYS A 149 7.89 -12.87 -20.61
N TRP A 150 8.62 -11.87 -20.13
CA TRP A 150 10.01 -11.65 -20.54
C TRP A 150 10.89 -12.87 -20.22
N ALA A 151 10.79 -13.42 -19.01
CA ALA A 151 11.53 -14.61 -18.60
C ALA A 151 11.14 -15.88 -19.39
N ALA A 152 9.85 -16.05 -19.73
CA ALA A 152 9.37 -17.18 -20.52
C ALA A 152 9.82 -17.14 -22.00
N ASN A 153 10.21 -15.96 -22.50
CA ASN A 153 10.70 -15.74 -23.85
C ASN A 153 12.22 -15.68 -23.95
N LEU A 154 12.97 -15.72 -22.83
CA LEU A 154 14.42 -15.91 -22.88
C LEU A 154 14.73 -17.21 -23.63
N ASN A 155 15.40 -17.05 -24.77
CA ASN A 155 15.75 -18.13 -25.66
C ASN A 155 16.94 -18.88 -25.03
N ILE A 156 16.65 -20.03 -24.42
CA ILE A 156 17.62 -20.89 -23.71
C ILE A 156 18.73 -21.40 -24.65
N ILE A 157 18.52 -21.28 -25.96
CA ILE A 157 19.42 -21.73 -27.02
C ILE A 157 20.68 -20.85 -27.13
N ASP A 158 20.63 -19.57 -26.73
CA ASP A 158 21.83 -18.70 -26.75
C ASP A 158 22.76 -18.95 -25.55
N ALA A 159 22.23 -19.44 -24.43
CA ALA A 159 23.02 -19.76 -23.24
C ALA A 159 23.90 -21.01 -23.42
N VAL A 160 23.66 -21.81 -24.44
CA VAL A 160 24.44 -23.02 -24.77
C VAL A 160 25.42 -22.77 -25.93
N ARG A 161 25.28 -21.64 -26.65
CA ARG A 161 26.04 -21.37 -27.87
C ARG A 161 27.30 -20.52 -27.66
N THR A 162 27.45 -19.85 -26.53
CA THR A 162 28.72 -19.25 -26.12
C THR A 162 29.61 -20.34 -25.50
N ARG A 163 30.27 -21.09 -26.37
CA ARG A 163 31.53 -21.77 -26.05
C ARG A 163 32.64 -20.74 -25.90
#